data_AF-A0A7X2CF99-F1
#
_entry.id   AF-A0A7X2CF99-F1
#
_cell.length_a   1.000
_cell.length_b   1.000
_cell.length_c   1.000
_cell.angle_alpha   90.00
_cell.angle_beta   90.00
_cell.angle_gamma   90.00
#
_symmetry.space_group_name_H-M   'P 1'
#
loop_
_entity.id
_entity.type
_entity.pdbx_description
1 polymer ?
#
loop_
_entity_poly.entity_id
_entity_poly.type
_entity_poly.pdbx_seq_one_letter_code
_entity_poly.pdbx_strand_id
1 'polypeptide(L)' 'MTPEQVDAMFKRVFEEHHEGRIVLELLIQRFARNACTVGGIDAILTTYKQAGNREVLDHVVLRINRANGVEDVNDQEE' A
#
# COMPACT_ATOMS: atom_id res chain seq x y z
N MET A 1 2.79 -19.75 7.68
CA MET A 1 3.87 -18.75 7.73
C MET A 1 3.59 -17.84 8.91
N THR A 2 4.60 -17.49 9.71
CA THR A 2 4.46 -16.49 10.77
C THR A 2 4.31 -15.08 10.17
N PRO A 3 3.82 -14.08 10.92
CA PRO A 3 3.76 -12.69 10.44
C PRO A 3 5.10 -12.18 9.93
N GLU A 4 6.19 -12.48 10.64
CA GLU A 4 7.55 -12.06 10.31
C GLU A 4 8.04 -12.74 9.02
N GLN A 5 7.67 -14.01 8.80
CA GLN A 5 7.98 -14.71 7.56
C GLN A 5 7.27 -14.10 6.36
N VAL A 6 6.04 -13.61 6.55
CA VAL A 6 5.28 -12.91 5.51
C VAL A 6 5.89 -11.53 5.25
N ASP A 7 6.22 -10.76 6.29
CA ASP A 7 6.89 -9.45 6.15
C ASP A 7 8.20 -9.57 5.37
N ALA A 8 9.03 -10.54 5.75
CA ALA A 8 10.27 -10.85 5.05
C ALA A 8 10.02 -11.26 3.58
N MET A 9 8.93 -11.96 3.28
CA MET A 9 8.57 -12.31 1.91
C MET A 9 8.19 -11.07 1.08
N PHE A 10 7.38 -10.17 1.63
CA PHE A 10 7.01 -8.93 0.95
C PHE A 10 8.23 -8.06 0.66
N LYS A 11 9.14 -7.91 1.63
CA LYS A 11 10.43 -7.21 1.43
C LYS A 11 11.26 -7.85 0.32
N ARG A 12 11.46 -9.18 0.36
CA ARG A 12 12.22 -9.90 -0.68
C ARG A 12 11.65 -9.64 -2.09
N VAL A 13 10.32 -9.68 -2.23
CA VAL A 13 9.65 -9.54 -3.53
C VAL A 13 9.62 -8.09 -4.01
N PHE A 14 9.17 -7.15 -3.17
CA PHE A 14 8.84 -5.80 -3.63
C PHE A 14 9.93 -4.75 -3.37
N GLU A 15 10.91 -5.02 -2.49
CA GLU A 15 12.01 -4.11 -2.18
C GLU A 15 13.37 -4.66 -2.64
N GLU A 16 13.67 -5.94 -2.43
CA GLU A 16 14.98 -6.49 -2.77
C GLU A 16 15.08 -6.93 -4.24
N HIS A 17 14.06 -7.61 -4.77
CA HIS A 17 14.03 -8.05 -6.17
C HIS A 17 13.92 -6.86 -7.13
N HIS A 18 14.81 -6.79 -8.13
CA HIS A 18 14.90 -5.67 -9.06
C HIS A 18 13.58 -5.42 -9.82
N GLU A 19 13.01 -6.47 -10.43
CA GLU A 19 11.75 -6.34 -11.17
C GLU A 19 10.57 -6.06 -10.24
N GLY A 20 10.62 -6.54 -9.00
CA GLY A 20 9.53 -6.33 -8.04
C GLY A 20 9.41 -4.87 -7.62
N ARG A 21 10.55 -4.17 -7.48
CA ARG A 21 10.58 -2.70 -7.30
C ARG A 21 9.92 -1.98 -8.47
N ILE A 22 10.24 -2.39 -9.70
CA ILE A 22 9.65 -1.79 -10.91
C ILE A 22 8.14 -2.04 -10.95
N VAL A 23 7.70 -3.26 -10.64
CA VAL A 23 6.27 -3.60 -10.59
C VAL A 23 5.56 -2.79 -9.51
N LEU A 24 6.14 -2.65 -8.31
CA LEU A 24 5.54 -1.83 -7.25
C LEU A 24 5.38 -0.37 -7.68
N GLU A 25 6.39 0.22 -8.29
CA GLU A 25 6.33 1.58 -8.85
C GLU A 25 5.19 1.72 -9.87
N LEU A 26 5.05 0.76 -10.80
CA LEU A 26 3.98 0.76 -11.79
C LEU A 26 2.59 0.61 -11.15
N LEU A 27 2.47 -0.19 -10.08
CA LEU A 27 1.23 -0.35 -9.33
C LEU A 27 0.85 0.96 -8.60
N ILE A 28 1.83 1.63 -7.97
CA ILE A 28 1.63 2.93 -7.33
C ILE A 28 1.12 3.95 -8.34
N GLN A 29 1.79 4.10 -9.48
CA GLN A 29 1.37 5.01 -10.55
C GLN A 29 -0.06 4.73 -11.05
N ARG A 30 -0.45 3.45 -11.09
CA ARG A 30 -1.77 3.03 -11.57
C ARG A 30 -2.89 3.27 -10.57
N PHE A 31 -2.64 2.95 -9.29
CA PHE A 31 -3.68 2.75 -8.28
C PHE A 31 -3.66 3.75 -7.12
N ALA A 32 -2.55 4.43 -6.83
CA ALA A 32 -2.47 5.45 -5.77
C ALA A 32 -3.07 6.79 -6.21
N ARG A 33 -4.34 6.78 -6.64
CA ARG A 33 -5.06 7.98 -7.07
C ARG A 33 -5.63 8.73 -5.87
N ASN A 34 -5.52 10.06 -5.90
CA ASN A 34 -6.16 10.92 -4.90
C ASN A 34 -7.68 10.91 -5.03
N ALA A 35 -8.36 11.22 -3.92
CA ALA A 35 -9.81 11.38 -3.86
C ALA A 35 -10.33 12.28 -4.99
N CYS A 36 -11.49 11.92 -5.54
CA CYS A 36 -12.16 12.70 -6.56
C CYS A 36 -13.03 13.77 -5.89
N THR A 37 -12.74 15.04 -6.13
CA THR A 37 -13.48 16.19 -5.58
C THR A 37 -14.46 16.81 -6.57
N VAL A 38 -14.60 16.23 -7.77
CA VAL A 38 -15.41 16.77 -8.86
C VAL A 38 -16.52 15.79 -9.23
N GLY A 39 -17.77 16.27 -9.19
CA GLY A 39 -18.99 15.47 -9.30
C GLY A 39 -19.72 15.40 -7.97
N GLY A 40 -21.05 15.20 -7.97
CA GLY A 40 -21.82 15.05 -6.74
C GLY A 40 -21.63 13.67 -6.12
N ILE A 41 -22.67 12.84 -6.15
CA ILE A 41 -22.63 11.48 -5.60
C ILE A 41 -21.56 10.61 -6.30
N ASP A 42 -21.37 10.77 -7.60
CA ASP A 42 -20.37 10.02 -8.36
C ASP A 42 -18.93 10.27 -7.90
N ALA A 43 -18.65 11.45 -7.34
CA ALA A 43 -17.33 11.77 -6.78
C ALA A 43 -17.07 11.00 -5.48
N ILE A 44 -18.10 10.79 -4.66
CA ILE A 44 -18.01 9.99 -3.43
C ILE A 44 -17.71 8.53 -3.80
N LEU A 45 -18.47 7.95 -4.73
CA LEU A 45 -18.25 6.57 -5.18
C LEU A 45 -16.85 6.39 -5.80
N THR A 46 -16.42 7.36 -6.61
CA THR A 46 -15.07 7.35 -7.21
C THR A 46 -13.99 7.44 -6.14
N THR A 47 -14.19 8.26 -5.11
CA THR A 47 -13.26 8.40 -3.99
C THR A 47 -13.12 7.10 -3.22
N TYR A 48 -14.23 6.43 -2.86
CA TYR A 48 -14.15 5.12 -2.18
C TYR A 48 -13.46 4.06 -3.03
N LYS A 49 -13.73 4.04 -4.35
CA LYS A 49 -13.03 3.12 -5.26
C LYS A 49 -11.53 3.39 -5.31
N GLN A 50 -11.11 4.66 -5.33
CA GLN A 50 -9.70 5.05 -5.32
C GLN A 50 -9.02 4.71 -3.98
N ALA A 51 -9.72 4.95 -2.85
CA ALA A 51 -9.25 4.57 -1.52
C ALA A 51 -9.05 3.05 -1.40
N GLY A 52 -10.04 2.24 -1.79
CA GLY A 52 -9.92 0.78 -1.75
C GLY A 52 -8.80 0.23 -2.65
N ASN A 53 -8.54 0.85 -3.80
CA ASN A 53 -7.39 0.50 -4.63
C ASN A 53 -6.05 0.82 -3.93
N ARG A 54 -6.00 1.92 -3.18
CA ARG A 54 -4.80 2.36 -2.46
C ARG A 54 -4.51 1.50 -1.23
N GLU A 55 -5.53 1.02 -0.51
CA GLU A 55 -5.35 0.15 0.67
C GLU A 55 -4.50 -1.09 0.38
N VAL A 56 -4.58 -1.66 -0.83
CA VAL A 56 -3.74 -2.79 -1.24
C VAL A 56 -2.27 -2.40 -1.31
N LEU A 57 -1.96 -1.22 -1.82
CA LEU A 57 -0.60 -0.69 -1.89
C LEU A 57 -0.08 -0.34 -0.50
N ASP A 58 -0.92 0.30 0.31
CA ASP A 58 -0.59 0.64 1.70
C ASP A 58 -0.29 -0.64 2.50
N HIS A 59 -1.03 -1.72 2.27
CA HIS A 59 -0.74 -3.03 2.87
C HIS A 59 0.64 -3.55 2.47
N VAL A 60 1.00 -3.51 1.17
CA VAL A 60 2.33 -3.96 0.70
C VAL A 60 3.44 -3.15 1.38
N VAL A 61 3.33 -1.82 1.37
CA VAL A 61 4.31 -0.92 1.99
C VAL A 61 4.42 -1.18 3.49
N LEU A 62 3.29 -1.42 4.17
CA LEU A 62 3.26 -1.75 5.58
C LEU A 62 4.06 -3.01 5.91
N ARG A 63 3.88 -4.10 5.13
CA ARG A 63 4.63 -5.35 5.33
C ARG A 63 6.14 -5.13 5.17
N ILE A 64 6.53 -4.32 4.19
CA ILE A 64 7.93 -3.97 3.93
C ILE A 64 8.50 -3.15 5.11
N ASN A 65 7.76 -2.16 5.58
CA ASN A 65 8.15 -1.32 6.72
C ASN A 65 8.37 -2.15 7.98
N ARG A 66 7.45 -3.08 8.30
CA ARG A 66 7.59 -4.01 9.43
C ARG A 66 8.83 -4.90 9.28
N ALA A 67 9.10 -5.42 8.08
CA ALA A 67 10.32 -6.18 7.81
C ALA A 67 11.62 -5.36 7.96
N ASN A 68 11.53 -4.03 7.82
CA ASN A 68 12.62 -3.08 8.05
C ASN A 68 12.71 -2.59 9.50
N GLY A 69 11.85 -3.11 10.41
CA GLY A 69 11.83 -2.71 11.82
C GLY A 69 11.23 -1.33 12.06
N VAL A 70 10.47 -0.80 11.10
CA VAL A 70 9.72 0.45 11.28
C VAL A 70 8.47 0.12 12.08
N GLU A 71 8.35 0.71 13.26
CA GLU A 71 7.14 0.63 14.10
C GLU A 71 6.01 1.46 13.46
N ASP A 72 4.78 0.93 13.50
CA ASP A 72 3.59 1.63 13.01
C ASP A 72 3.37 2.89 13.84
N VAL A 73 3.46 4.07 13.21
CA VAL A 73 3.21 5.36 13.88
C VAL A 73 1.71 5.54 14.21
N ASN A 74 0.84 4.68 13.68
CA ASN A 74 -0.61 4.74 13.86
C ASN A 74 -1.13 3.96 15.08
N ASP A 75 -0.29 3.24 15.82
CA ASP A 75 -0.70 2.57 17.08
C ASP A 75 -0.68 3.51 18.31
N GLN A 76 -0.49 4.83 18.11
CA GLN A 76 -0.48 5.84 19.19
C GLN A 76 -1.80 6.63 19.32
N GLU A 77 -2.84 6.30 18.56
CA GLU A 77 -4.18 6.90 18.67
C GLU A 77 -5.25 5.86 19.05
N GLU A 78 -5.09 5.23 20.22
CA GLU A 78 -6.21 4.65 21.01
C GLU A 78 -6.09 5.03 22.50
#